data_AF-A0A9E2GPX5-F1
#
_entry.id   AF-A0A9E2GPX5-F1
#
_cell.length_a   1.000
_cell.length_b   1.000
_cell.length_c   1.000
_cell.angle_alpha   90.00
_cell.angle_beta   90.00
_cell.angle_gamma   90.00
#
_symmetry.space_group_name_H-M   'P 1'
#
loop_
_entity.id
_entity.type
_entity.pdbx_description
1 polymer ?
#
loop_
_entity_poly.entity_id
_entity_poly.type
_entity_poly.pdbx_seq_one_letter_code
_entity_poly.pdbx_strand_id
1 'polypeptide(L)'
;MLSAFPGPAAFHGYLVAYETPFQTTASRCHADSGAILGAKLGRTRPSYAAKLLPKTTFGVLISMVLYKKTNVTAKNGINFVRSAVEGAGSLFHKIETENDLGIDALIELIRDEKPLSRQVAIQVKSGSSYYNPSGEECLIPIESHRDYWLNHPLPVLGVVFVPALGVAHWVNIKNYLKANPSETVIRFRTSNANRFDQAAFAKIFVPTVLREVPDLTLPEASALFESEKPDESYLGLIVLFRRYPNNLDFWSRLIQHITDRAPSEIPPVTVYFLAHIPWHGDIAYFGEQITEATKAHVRSKLAGFSREHVVKLLGFIDEEGGISRGAIGQSVEAIISSLPNASTFLKDIALDKSLEPFIRECAALILAMNEGAAAIPIIERLEGVRSWYATELVEHIKQYGGINPYA
;
A
#
# COMPACT_ATOMS: atom_id res chain seq x y z
N MET A 1 10.80 -9.96 -15.21
CA MET A 1 11.17 -9.10 -16.36
C MET A 1 9.85 -8.72 -17.01
N LEU A 2 9.39 -7.49 -17.16
CA LEU A 2 9.94 -6.12 -17.14
C LEU A 2 8.75 -5.20 -16.75
N SER A 3 8.88 -4.34 -15.72
CA SER A 3 8.84 -2.85 -15.77
C SER A 3 7.47 -2.21 -16.12
N ALA A 4 6.95 -1.15 -15.51
CA ALA A 4 7.40 -0.24 -14.45
C ALA A 4 6.21 0.69 -14.09
N PHE A 5 6.00 0.98 -12.80
CA PHE A 5 5.47 2.25 -12.30
C PHE A 5 5.88 2.39 -10.81
N PRO A 6 6.60 3.46 -10.40
CA PRO A 6 6.89 3.71 -9.00
C PRO A 6 5.76 4.57 -8.40
N GLY A 7 4.73 3.91 -7.85
CA GLY A 7 3.74 4.51 -6.94
C GLY A 7 4.00 4.07 -5.50
N PRO A 8 3.44 4.73 -4.46
CA PRO A 8 3.89 4.56 -3.07
C PRO A 8 3.49 3.20 -2.49
N ALA A 9 4.37 2.22 -2.70
CA ALA A 9 4.22 0.81 -2.30
C ALA A 9 4.34 0.55 -0.77
N ALA A 10 4.40 1.59 0.06
CA ALA A 10 4.51 1.46 1.51
C ALA A 10 3.16 1.49 2.24
N PHE A 11 2.12 2.14 1.68
CA PHE A 11 0.80 2.30 2.31
C PHE A 11 -0.26 1.35 1.72
N HIS A 12 -0.16 1.01 0.43
CA HIS A 12 -1.10 0.10 -0.25
C HIS A 12 -1.21 -1.28 0.43
N GLY A 13 -0.10 -1.82 0.96
CA GLY A 13 -0.07 -3.16 1.54
C GLY A 13 -0.89 -3.36 2.83
N TYR A 14 -1.33 -2.30 3.51
CA TYR A 14 -2.13 -2.43 4.75
C TYR A 14 -3.64 -2.39 4.52
N LEU A 15 -4.11 -1.78 3.42
CA LEU A 15 -5.54 -1.63 3.13
C LEU A 15 -6.04 -2.56 2.01
N VAL A 16 -5.13 -3.08 1.16
CA VAL A 16 -5.45 -4.13 0.16
C VAL A 16 -5.69 -5.51 0.82
N ALA A 17 -5.39 -5.67 2.11
CA ALA A 17 -5.55 -6.94 2.83
C ALA A 17 -7.00 -7.37 3.12
N TYR A 18 -7.99 -6.71 2.51
CA TYR A 18 -9.41 -7.07 2.58
C TYR A 18 -9.87 -8.00 1.45
N GLU A 19 -9.01 -8.34 0.47
CA GLU A 19 -9.48 -8.91 -0.80
C GLU A 19 -8.80 -10.20 -1.30
N THR A 20 -8.08 -10.98 -0.48
CA THR A 20 -7.52 -12.27 -0.95
C THR A 20 -7.66 -13.47 0.01
N PRO A 21 -8.19 -14.62 -0.46
CA PRO A 21 -8.21 -15.88 0.30
C PRO A 21 -6.82 -16.49 0.46
N PHE A 22 -6.56 -17.07 1.63
CA PHE A 22 -5.34 -17.80 1.98
C PHE A 22 -5.05 -18.97 1.02
N GLN A 23 -3.83 -19.04 0.48
CA GLN A 23 -3.22 -20.30 0.04
C GLN A 23 -1.90 -20.54 0.77
N THR A 24 -1.88 -21.62 1.54
CA THR A 24 -0.73 -22.19 2.25
C THR A 24 0.09 -23.07 1.32
N THR A 25 1.40 -22.88 1.26
CA THR A 25 2.33 -23.96 0.91
C THR A 25 3.57 -23.95 1.79
N ALA A 26 3.96 -25.17 2.17
CA ALA A 26 4.96 -25.50 3.16
C ALA A 26 6.32 -25.83 2.53
N SER A 27 7.39 -25.41 3.22
CA SER A 27 8.67 -26.09 3.48
C SER A 27 9.36 -26.92 2.39
N ARG A 28 10.67 -26.69 2.22
CA ARG A 28 11.72 -27.69 2.56
C ARG A 28 13.13 -27.10 2.54
N CYS A 29 13.88 -27.38 3.61
CA CYS A 29 15.31 -27.17 3.74
C CYS A 29 16.09 -28.27 3.02
N HIS A 30 17.27 -27.94 2.50
CA HIS A 30 18.37 -28.89 2.35
C HIS A 30 19.66 -28.23 2.85
N ALA A 31 20.31 -28.90 3.79
CA ALA A 31 21.68 -28.67 4.20
C ALA A 31 22.61 -29.49 3.29
N ASP A 32 23.80 -28.98 3.00
CA ASP A 32 24.93 -29.84 2.67
C ASP A 32 26.27 -29.26 3.16
N SER A 33 27.02 -30.19 3.72
CA SER A 33 28.31 -30.10 4.40
C SER A 33 29.50 -30.19 3.43
N GLY A 34 30.67 -29.64 3.80
CA GLY A 34 31.89 -29.83 2.99
C GLY A 34 33.18 -29.31 3.64
N ALA A 35 34.02 -30.24 4.08
CA ALA A 35 35.20 -30.13 4.93
C ALA A 35 36.55 -29.79 4.23
N ILE A 36 37.39 -29.02 4.97
CA ILE A 36 38.82 -29.27 5.37
C ILE A 36 40.00 -29.16 4.34
N LEU A 37 41.15 -28.71 4.91
CA LEU A 37 42.60 -28.81 4.56
C LEU A 37 43.22 -27.58 3.85
N GLY A 38 44.40 -27.05 4.22
CA GLY A 38 45.39 -27.45 5.21
C GLY A 38 46.64 -26.53 5.17
N ALA A 39 47.31 -26.47 6.34
CA ALA A 39 48.66 -26.02 6.70
C ALA A 39 49.67 -25.42 5.67
N LYS A 40 50.44 -24.40 6.11
CA LYS A 40 51.88 -24.56 6.43
C LYS A 40 52.53 -23.34 7.11
N LEU A 41 53.31 -23.64 8.15
CA LEU A 41 54.23 -22.78 8.88
C LEU A 41 55.51 -22.50 8.08
N GLY A 42 56.09 -21.32 8.28
CA GLY A 42 57.47 -20.99 7.91
C GLY A 42 58.02 -19.86 8.78
N ARG A 43 58.82 -20.23 9.79
CA ARG A 43 59.64 -19.31 10.62
C ARG A 43 60.99 -19.12 9.95
N THR A 44 61.47 -17.87 9.87
CA THR A 44 62.91 -17.54 9.97
C THR A 44 63.10 -16.07 10.43
N ARG A 45 63.99 -15.90 11.41
CA ARG A 45 64.77 -14.71 11.82
C ARG A 45 66.15 -15.28 12.24
N PRO A 46 67.26 -14.52 12.40
CA PRO A 46 67.36 -13.08 12.69
C PRO A 46 68.54 -12.33 12.03
N SER A 47 68.62 -11.01 12.21
CA SER A 47 69.93 -10.32 12.30
C SER A 47 69.82 -9.05 13.15
N TYR A 48 70.75 -8.92 14.10
CA TYR A 48 70.91 -7.82 15.04
C TYR A 48 71.52 -6.58 14.36
N ALA A 49 70.98 -5.40 14.66
CA ALA A 49 71.71 -4.12 14.57
C ALA A 49 71.21 -3.19 15.70
N ALA A 50 72.15 -2.75 16.53
CA ALA A 50 71.93 -1.93 17.70
C ALA A 50 71.41 -0.53 17.34
N LYS A 51 70.33 -0.07 18.01
CA LYS A 51 69.94 1.33 18.06
C LYS A 51 69.41 1.68 19.47
N LEU A 52 70.24 2.44 20.18
CA LEU A 52 69.94 3.52 21.13
C LEU A 52 68.61 3.46 21.89
N LEU A 53 68.72 3.28 23.21
CA LEU A 53 67.65 3.51 24.18
C LEU A 53 67.21 4.99 24.18
N PRO A 54 65.91 5.31 24.02
CA PRO A 54 65.35 6.56 24.51
C PRO A 54 64.63 6.31 25.84
N LYS A 55 64.72 7.34 26.70
CA LYS A 55 64.16 7.44 28.04
C LYS A 55 62.69 7.00 28.08
N THR A 56 62.38 6.08 29.00
CA THR A 56 61.02 5.71 29.40
C THR A 56 60.32 6.92 30.03
N THR A 57 59.46 7.58 29.25
CA THR A 57 58.34 8.36 29.81
C THR A 57 57.19 7.38 29.98
N PHE A 58 56.85 7.01 31.21
CA PHE A 58 55.63 6.27 31.51
C PHE A 58 54.44 7.21 31.27
N GLY A 59 53.99 7.28 30.01
CA GLY A 59 52.73 7.91 29.67
C GLY A 59 51.60 6.98 30.07
N VAL A 60 50.91 7.29 31.17
CA VAL A 60 49.60 6.69 31.45
C VAL A 60 48.68 7.16 30.32
N LEU A 61 48.42 6.28 29.35
CA LEU A 61 47.33 6.46 28.39
C LEU A 61 46.02 6.38 29.16
N ILE A 62 45.56 7.53 29.67
CA ILE A 62 44.19 7.67 30.13
C ILE A 62 43.33 7.58 28.87
N SER A 63 42.86 6.38 28.56
CA SER A 63 41.78 6.19 27.60
C SER A 63 40.55 6.90 28.17
N MET A 64 40.26 8.11 27.68
CA MET A 64 39.00 8.78 28.00
C MET A 64 37.88 8.02 27.31
N VAL A 65 36.86 7.61 28.08
CA VAL A 65 35.64 7.03 27.54
C VAL A 65 34.95 8.08 26.67
N LEU A 66 34.99 7.88 25.36
CA LEU A 66 34.36 8.78 24.39
C LEU A 66 32.87 8.43 24.25
N TYR A 67 32.00 9.24 24.84
CA TYR A 67 30.57 9.14 24.61
C TYR A 67 30.19 9.91 23.33
N LYS A 68 30.06 9.19 22.21
CA LYS A 68 29.76 9.80 20.91
C LYS A 68 28.40 10.53 20.96
N LYS A 69 28.34 11.75 20.40
CA LYS A 69 27.08 12.51 20.27
C LYS A 69 25.98 11.74 19.53
N THR A 70 26.35 10.84 18.62
CA THR A 70 25.43 9.92 17.94
C THR A 70 24.64 9.03 18.91
N ASN A 71 25.22 8.67 20.07
CA ASN A 71 24.54 7.90 21.09
C ASN A 71 23.45 8.72 21.80
N VAL A 72 23.63 10.03 21.94
CA VAL A 72 22.58 10.93 22.46
C VAL A 72 21.42 10.97 21.47
N THR A 73 21.71 11.15 20.18
CA THR A 73 20.69 11.22 19.13
C THR A 73 19.88 9.92 19.03
N ALA A 74 20.55 8.77 19.05
CA ALA A 74 19.88 7.47 19.06
C ALA A 74 18.97 7.30 20.29
N LYS A 75 19.46 7.64 21.49
CA LYS A 75 18.65 7.62 22.72
C LYS A 75 17.44 8.55 22.65
N ASN A 76 17.59 9.75 22.07
CA ASN A 76 16.48 10.67 21.91
C ASN A 76 15.39 10.08 20.99
N GLY A 77 15.77 9.40 19.91
CA GLY A 77 14.83 8.68 19.05
C GLY A 77 14.06 7.60 19.81
N ILE A 78 14.76 6.74 20.55
CA ILE A 78 14.12 5.69 21.38
C ILE A 78 13.18 6.30 22.41
N ASN A 79 13.61 7.36 23.11
CA ASN A 79 12.79 8.02 24.12
C ASN A 79 11.55 8.68 23.51
N PHE A 80 11.67 9.32 22.34
CA PHE A 80 10.53 9.91 21.64
C PHE A 80 9.49 8.85 21.28
N VAL A 81 9.94 7.74 20.67
CA VAL A 81 9.05 6.63 20.29
C VAL A 81 8.41 6.00 21.53
N ARG A 82 9.18 5.78 22.59
CA ARG A 82 8.65 5.30 23.88
C ARG A 82 7.55 6.22 24.42
N SER A 83 7.81 7.52 24.50
CA SER A 83 6.83 8.49 25.01
C SER A 83 5.56 8.53 24.16
N ALA A 84 5.66 8.40 22.84
CA ALA A 84 4.50 8.32 21.96
C ALA A 84 3.65 7.06 22.23
N VAL A 85 4.30 5.91 22.39
CA VAL A 85 3.66 4.60 22.64
C VAL A 85 3.03 4.55 24.03
N GLU A 86 3.80 4.85 25.07
CA GLU A 86 3.37 4.79 26.47
C GLU A 86 2.36 5.91 26.79
N GLY A 87 2.54 7.10 26.22
CA GLY A 87 1.58 8.19 26.34
C GLY A 87 0.23 7.89 25.67
N ALA A 88 0.20 6.97 24.72
CA ALA A 88 -1.03 6.46 24.10
C ALA A 88 -1.59 5.21 24.82
N GLY A 89 -0.99 4.78 25.93
CA GLY A 89 -1.45 3.68 26.76
C GLY A 89 -0.97 2.28 26.35
N SER A 90 -0.11 2.15 25.34
CA SER A 90 0.52 0.88 24.93
C SER A 90 1.87 0.67 25.61
N LEU A 91 2.43 -0.56 25.58
CA LEU A 91 3.70 -0.84 26.24
C LEU A 91 4.87 -0.82 25.26
N PHE A 92 6.00 -0.26 25.70
CA PHE A 92 7.25 -0.25 24.96
C PHE A 92 8.31 -1.12 25.65
N HIS A 93 8.63 -2.26 25.04
CA HIS A 93 9.65 -3.19 25.55
C HIS A 93 10.96 -2.98 24.78
N LYS A 94 11.89 -2.21 25.37
CA LYS A 94 13.21 -1.99 24.78
C LYS A 94 14.03 -3.28 24.74
N ILE A 95 14.71 -3.55 23.62
CA ILE A 95 15.74 -4.58 23.50
C ILE A 95 17.09 -3.92 23.79
N GLU A 96 17.88 -4.55 24.65
CA GLU A 96 19.21 -4.03 24.96
C GLU A 96 20.18 -4.24 23.79
N THR A 97 21.01 -3.22 23.52
CA THR A 97 21.84 -3.13 22.31
C THR A 97 22.77 -4.31 22.10
N GLU A 98 23.21 -4.97 23.18
CA GLU A 98 24.03 -6.18 23.13
C GLU A 98 23.31 -7.41 22.54
N ASN A 99 21.98 -7.38 22.50
CA ASN A 99 21.11 -8.45 21.98
C ASN A 99 20.39 -8.03 20.68
N ASP A 100 20.73 -6.88 20.11
CA ASP A 100 20.05 -6.32 18.94
C ASP A 100 20.55 -6.98 17.65
N LEU A 101 19.65 -7.73 16.98
CA LEU A 101 19.86 -8.32 15.65
C LEU A 101 19.21 -7.48 14.53
N GLY A 102 18.83 -6.24 14.81
CA GLY A 102 18.10 -5.32 13.94
C GLY A 102 16.68 -4.96 14.44
N ILE A 103 16.37 -5.16 15.74
CA ILE A 103 15.12 -4.76 16.37
C ILE A 103 15.46 -4.06 17.69
N ASP A 104 15.11 -2.78 17.79
CA ASP A 104 15.40 -1.97 18.97
C ASP A 104 14.36 -2.15 20.09
N ALA A 105 13.13 -2.50 19.74
CA ALA A 105 12.05 -2.68 20.70
C ALA A 105 10.89 -3.52 20.15
N LEU A 106 10.05 -4.00 21.08
CA LEU A 106 8.74 -4.57 20.83
C LEU A 106 7.68 -3.64 21.42
N ILE A 107 6.57 -3.43 20.70
CA ILE A 107 5.41 -2.68 21.19
C ILE A 107 4.25 -3.65 21.39
N GLU A 108 3.75 -3.77 22.63
CA GLU A 108 2.48 -4.47 22.92
C GLU A 108 1.32 -3.48 22.83
N LEU A 109 0.37 -3.76 21.94
CA LEU A 109 -0.78 -2.89 21.71
C LEU A 109 -1.83 -3.09 22.79
N ILE A 110 -2.23 -1.98 23.42
CA ILE A 110 -3.28 -1.92 24.44
C ILE A 110 -4.34 -0.93 23.97
N ARG A 111 -5.61 -1.30 24.14
CA ARG A 111 -6.76 -0.43 23.93
C ARG A 111 -7.75 -0.62 25.06
N ASP A 112 -8.31 0.47 25.57
CA ASP A 112 -9.28 0.46 26.68
C ASP A 112 -8.77 -0.37 27.89
N GLU A 113 -7.50 -0.14 28.25
CA GLU A 113 -6.78 -0.83 29.33
C GLU A 113 -6.65 -2.36 29.17
N LYS A 114 -6.98 -2.89 27.99
CA LYS A 114 -6.92 -4.33 27.69
C LYS A 114 -5.82 -4.62 26.66
N PRO A 115 -4.93 -5.58 26.95
CA PRO A 115 -3.99 -6.08 25.96
C PRO A 115 -4.73 -6.66 24.75
N LEU A 116 -4.34 -6.25 23.55
CA LEU A 116 -4.92 -6.77 22.32
C LEU A 116 -4.29 -8.11 21.90
N SER A 117 -3.28 -8.60 22.64
CA SER A 117 -2.46 -9.77 22.26
C SER A 117 -1.86 -9.60 20.86
N ARG A 118 -1.44 -8.36 20.56
CA ARG A 118 -0.89 -7.95 19.28
C ARG A 118 0.38 -7.16 19.55
N GLN A 119 1.47 -7.68 19.03
CA GLN A 119 2.79 -7.10 19.20
C GLN A 119 3.41 -6.77 17.85
N VAL A 120 4.13 -5.66 17.78
CA VAL A 120 4.96 -5.29 16.62
C VAL A 120 6.40 -5.11 17.04
N ALA A 121 7.32 -5.52 16.17
CA ALA A 121 8.74 -5.30 16.34
C ALA A 121 9.14 -4.02 15.60
N ILE A 122 9.99 -3.19 16.21
CA ILE A 122 10.40 -1.92 15.61
C ILE A 122 11.92 -1.78 15.54
N GLN A 123 12.39 -1.19 14.44
CA GLN A 123 13.72 -0.62 14.31
C GLN A 123 13.59 0.90 14.31
N VAL A 124 14.29 1.57 15.21
CA VAL A 124 14.32 3.02 15.36
C VAL A 124 15.65 3.57 14.84
N LYS A 125 15.58 4.50 13.90
CA LYS A 125 16.72 5.34 13.49
C LYS A 125 16.48 6.78 13.90
N SER A 126 17.55 7.49 14.23
CA SER A 126 17.44 8.92 14.55
C SER A 126 18.71 9.68 14.20
N GLY A 127 18.52 10.88 13.65
CA GLY A 127 19.59 11.80 13.27
C GLY A 127 19.45 12.28 11.84
N SER A 128 20.21 13.32 11.51
CA SER A 128 20.18 13.97 10.20
C SER A 128 20.59 13.06 9.04
N SER A 129 21.42 12.04 9.30
CA SER A 129 21.82 11.05 8.27
C SER A 129 20.67 10.18 7.78
N TYR A 130 19.55 10.14 8.51
CA TYR A 130 18.37 9.33 8.18
C TYR A 130 17.22 10.16 7.60
N TYR A 131 17.47 11.44 7.27
CA TYR A 131 16.49 12.32 6.67
C TYR A 131 17.10 13.14 5.53
N ASN A 132 16.47 13.11 4.37
CA ASN A 132 16.80 13.95 3.22
C ASN A 132 15.76 15.09 3.12
N PRO A 133 16.11 16.33 3.48
CA PRO A 133 15.18 17.45 3.45
C PRO A 133 14.68 17.81 2.05
N SER A 134 15.49 17.59 0.99
CA SER A 134 15.13 17.97 -0.38
C SER A 134 14.01 17.12 -0.96
N GLY A 135 13.87 15.87 -0.51
CA GLY A 135 12.79 14.97 -0.93
C GLY A 135 11.74 14.72 0.15
N GLU A 136 11.93 15.32 1.34
CA GLU A 136 11.19 14.98 2.56
C GLU A 136 11.22 13.47 2.85
N GLU A 137 12.38 12.82 2.71
CA GLU A 137 12.48 11.35 2.79
C GLU A 137 13.22 10.89 4.05
N CYS A 138 12.66 9.87 4.70
CA CYS A 138 13.34 9.09 5.73
C CYS A 138 14.10 7.92 5.10
N LEU A 139 15.24 7.56 5.73
CA LEU A 139 16.14 6.51 5.26
C LEU A 139 16.41 5.49 6.36
N ILE A 140 16.36 4.20 6.03
CA ILE A 140 16.79 3.10 6.92
C ILE A 140 17.72 2.16 6.12
N PRO A 141 19.02 2.11 6.44
CA PRO A 141 19.93 1.14 5.83
C PRO A 141 19.47 -0.29 6.11
N ILE A 142 19.45 -1.15 5.09
CA ILE A 142 19.00 -2.55 5.21
C ILE A 142 20.14 -3.44 5.72
N GLU A 143 21.33 -3.26 5.15
CA GLU A 143 22.54 -4.00 5.50
C GLU A 143 22.31 -5.52 5.57
N SER A 144 22.81 -6.19 6.62
CA SER A 144 22.66 -7.63 6.84
C SER A 144 21.30 -8.04 7.44
N HIS A 145 20.41 -7.09 7.73
CA HIS A 145 19.16 -7.36 8.45
C HIS A 145 18.00 -7.82 7.54
N ARG A 146 18.16 -7.78 6.21
CA ARG A 146 17.09 -8.11 5.24
C ARG A 146 16.39 -9.43 5.57
N ASP A 147 17.15 -10.52 5.63
CA ASP A 147 16.59 -11.85 5.84
C ASP A 147 16.01 -11.99 7.24
N TYR A 148 16.64 -11.36 8.23
CA TYR A 148 16.13 -11.34 9.60
C TYR A 148 14.77 -10.64 9.69
N TRP A 149 14.63 -9.44 9.10
CA TRP A 149 13.37 -8.69 9.10
C TRP A 149 12.26 -9.39 8.31
N LEU A 150 12.57 -9.97 7.15
CA LEU A 150 11.57 -10.67 6.33
C LEU A 150 11.03 -11.91 7.04
N ASN A 151 11.90 -12.66 7.71
CA ASN A 151 11.55 -13.93 8.37
C ASN A 151 11.16 -13.78 9.84
N HIS A 152 11.27 -12.58 10.43
CA HIS A 152 10.84 -12.32 11.81
C HIS A 152 9.37 -12.73 12.00
N PRO A 153 8.95 -13.35 13.12
CA PRO A 153 7.56 -13.80 13.28
C PRO A 153 6.57 -12.63 13.40
N LEU A 154 6.95 -11.54 14.07
CA LEU A 154 6.12 -10.34 14.22
C LEU A 154 6.20 -9.43 12.98
N PRO A 155 5.21 -8.55 12.73
CA PRO A 155 5.39 -7.40 11.85
C PRO A 155 6.63 -6.61 12.27
N VAL A 156 7.41 -6.16 11.28
CA VAL A 156 8.62 -5.35 11.52
C VAL A 156 8.40 -3.98 10.91
N LEU A 157 8.49 -2.94 11.73
CA LEU A 157 8.28 -1.55 11.34
C LEU A 157 9.55 -0.74 11.56
N GLY A 158 9.83 0.16 10.63
CA GLY A 158 10.93 1.11 10.73
C GLY A 158 10.38 2.44 11.18
N VAL A 159 10.98 3.05 12.20
CA VAL A 159 10.60 4.37 12.71
C VAL A 159 11.81 5.28 12.64
N VAL A 160 11.68 6.42 11.98
CA VAL A 160 12.75 7.42 11.88
C VAL A 160 12.32 8.67 12.65
N PHE A 161 12.97 8.93 13.78
CA PHE A 161 12.82 10.21 14.48
C PHE A 161 13.71 11.26 13.83
N VAL A 162 13.10 12.33 13.33
CA VAL A 162 13.78 13.44 12.65
C VAL A 162 13.87 14.64 13.61
N PRO A 163 15.02 14.87 14.27
CA PRO A 163 15.12 15.89 15.31
C PRO A 163 14.83 17.31 14.80
N ALA A 164 15.15 17.59 13.54
CA ALA A 164 14.89 18.90 12.91
C ALA A 164 13.39 19.21 12.75
N LEU A 165 12.55 18.17 12.67
CA LEU A 165 11.09 18.30 12.56
C LEU A 165 10.38 18.08 13.91
N GLY A 166 11.09 17.58 14.93
CA GLY A 166 10.51 17.25 16.23
C GLY A 166 9.47 16.11 16.18
N VAL A 167 9.49 15.29 15.13
CA VAL A 167 8.51 14.22 14.90
C VAL A 167 9.17 12.97 14.32
N ALA A 168 8.53 11.81 14.48
CA ALA A 168 8.95 10.58 13.83
C ALA A 168 7.98 10.16 12.71
N HIS A 169 8.48 9.37 11.78
CA HIS A 169 7.68 8.76 10.71
C HIS A 169 7.97 7.26 10.63
N TRP A 170 6.99 6.48 10.18
CA TRP A 170 7.10 5.02 10.18
C TRP A 170 6.85 4.38 8.81
N VAL A 171 7.40 3.18 8.61
CA VAL A 171 7.22 2.38 7.41
C VAL A 171 7.13 0.89 7.77
N ASN A 172 6.34 0.12 7.02
CA ASN A 172 6.37 -1.33 7.13
C ASN A 172 7.58 -1.90 6.38
N ILE A 173 8.59 -2.33 7.13
CA ILE A 173 9.84 -2.86 6.56
C ILE A 173 9.54 -4.10 5.71
N LYS A 174 8.72 -5.03 6.19
CA LYS A 174 8.43 -6.26 5.44
C LYS A 174 7.75 -5.99 4.10
N ASN A 175 6.73 -5.12 4.09
CA ASN A 175 6.02 -4.78 2.86
C ASN A 175 6.96 -4.07 1.89
N TYR A 176 7.77 -3.13 2.39
CA TYR A 176 8.75 -2.42 1.58
C TYR A 176 9.76 -3.39 0.94
N LEU A 177 10.34 -4.31 1.71
CA LEU A 177 11.34 -5.25 1.21
C LEU A 177 10.78 -6.28 0.22
N LYS A 178 9.52 -6.69 0.40
CA LYS A 178 8.81 -7.57 -0.55
C LYS A 178 8.57 -6.87 -1.89
N ALA A 179 8.16 -5.61 -1.85
CA ALA A 179 7.98 -4.79 -3.06
C ALA A 179 9.33 -4.42 -3.71
N ASN A 180 10.41 -4.35 -2.91
CA ASN A 180 11.72 -3.91 -3.34
C ASN A 180 12.83 -4.93 -2.96
N PRO A 181 12.90 -6.08 -3.67
CA PRO A 181 13.78 -7.19 -3.30
C PRO A 181 15.27 -6.87 -3.40
N SER A 182 15.66 -5.89 -4.22
CA SER A 182 17.07 -5.55 -4.50
C SER A 182 17.55 -4.24 -3.86
N GLU A 183 16.67 -3.49 -3.19
CA GLU A 183 17.04 -2.23 -2.52
C GLU A 183 18.06 -2.47 -1.39
N THR A 184 18.93 -1.50 -1.13
CA THR A 184 19.90 -1.58 0.00
C THR A 184 19.58 -0.57 1.11
N VAL A 185 18.68 0.38 0.83
CA VAL A 185 18.20 1.38 1.78
C VAL A 185 16.69 1.50 1.61
N ILE A 186 15.96 1.44 2.72
CA ILE A 186 14.54 1.75 2.71
C ILE A 186 14.38 3.27 2.65
N ARG A 187 13.67 3.76 1.65
CA ARG A 187 13.35 5.18 1.45
C ARG A 187 11.84 5.37 1.45
N PHE A 188 11.36 6.30 2.26
CA PHE A 188 9.94 6.64 2.31
C PHE A 188 9.77 8.13 2.59
N ARG A 189 8.83 8.76 1.88
CA ARG A 189 8.49 10.17 2.10
C ARG A 189 7.77 10.37 3.43
N THR A 190 8.00 11.48 4.10
CA THR A 190 7.28 11.87 5.29
C THR A 190 5.92 12.44 4.93
N SER A 191 4.91 12.09 5.72
CA SER A 191 3.53 12.54 5.54
C SER A 191 2.78 12.49 6.87
N ASN A 192 1.59 13.08 6.90
CA ASN A 192 0.65 12.92 8.00
C ASN A 192 0.10 11.49 8.10
N ALA A 193 0.07 10.74 6.99
CA ALA A 193 -0.40 9.35 6.98
C ALA A 193 0.58 8.42 7.71
N ASN A 194 1.88 8.69 7.65
CA ASN A 194 2.90 7.88 8.31
C ASN A 194 3.56 8.57 9.51
N ARG A 195 2.93 9.62 10.03
CA ARG A 195 3.38 10.32 11.23
C ARG A 195 3.32 9.38 12.43
N PHE A 196 4.34 9.45 13.28
CA PHE A 196 4.46 8.67 14.51
C PHE A 196 4.69 9.64 15.67
N ASP A 197 3.63 9.94 16.41
CA ASP A 197 3.64 10.63 17.70
C ASP A 197 2.46 10.11 18.52
N GLN A 198 2.26 10.62 19.74
CA GLN A 198 1.21 10.10 20.63
C GLN A 198 -0.19 10.11 19.99
N ALA A 199 -0.54 11.18 19.27
CA ALA A 199 -1.86 11.33 18.66
C ALA A 199 -2.03 10.44 17.42
N ALA A 200 -1.06 10.50 16.50
CA ALA A 200 -1.07 9.68 15.29
C ALA A 200 -0.89 8.18 15.62
N PHE A 201 -0.22 7.84 16.72
CA PHE A 201 -0.10 6.46 17.18
C PHE A 201 -1.47 5.86 17.48
N ALA A 202 -2.26 6.52 18.33
CA ALA A 202 -3.60 6.05 18.70
C ALA A 202 -4.58 6.10 17.51
N LYS A 203 -4.60 7.21 16.76
CA LYS A 203 -5.60 7.45 15.71
C LYS A 203 -5.30 6.72 14.39
N ILE A 204 -4.03 6.56 14.02
CA ILE A 204 -3.63 6.06 12.70
C ILE A 204 -2.86 4.76 12.81
N PHE A 205 -1.75 4.74 13.55
CA PHE A 205 -0.84 3.58 13.60
C PHE A 205 -1.52 2.33 14.16
N VAL A 206 -2.15 2.42 15.33
CA VAL A 206 -2.78 1.27 15.98
C VAL A 206 -3.90 0.68 15.11
N PRO A 207 -4.89 1.46 14.63
CA PRO A 207 -5.89 0.95 13.70
C PRO A 207 -5.26 0.33 12.45
N THR A 208 -4.26 0.98 11.85
CA THR A 208 -3.60 0.47 10.63
C THR A 208 -2.96 -0.90 10.86
N VAL A 209 -2.23 -1.08 11.97
CA VAL A 209 -1.61 -2.36 12.33
C VAL A 209 -2.65 -3.44 12.57
N LEU A 210 -3.78 -3.08 13.18
CA LEU A 210 -4.91 -3.98 13.43
C LEU A 210 -5.79 -4.20 12.19
N ARG A 211 -5.48 -3.51 11.08
CA ARG A 211 -6.29 -3.44 9.85
C ARG A 211 -7.68 -2.86 10.06
N GLU A 212 -7.86 -2.03 11.06
CA GLU A 212 -9.08 -1.29 11.32
C GLU A 212 -9.05 0.08 10.62
N VAL A 213 -10.20 0.73 10.57
CA VAL A 213 -10.33 2.07 9.99
C VAL A 213 -9.75 3.11 10.98
N PRO A 214 -8.79 3.95 10.54
CA PRO A 214 -8.22 5.01 11.38
C PRO A 214 -9.29 5.94 11.99
N ASP A 215 -9.03 6.39 13.23
CA ASP A 215 -9.93 7.21 14.02
C ASP A 215 -9.66 8.71 13.79
N LEU A 216 -9.99 9.15 12.58
CA LEU A 216 -9.90 10.56 12.20
C LEU A 216 -11.29 11.18 12.14
N THR A 217 -11.37 12.44 12.58
CA THR A 217 -12.55 13.27 12.41
C THR A 217 -12.80 13.59 10.94
N LEU A 218 -14.03 13.99 10.61
CA LEU A 218 -14.38 14.38 9.24
C LEU A 218 -13.43 15.48 8.69
N PRO A 219 -13.13 16.59 9.40
CA PRO A 219 -12.18 17.59 8.91
C PRO A 219 -10.76 17.06 8.69
N GLU A 220 -10.25 16.20 9.59
CA GLU A 220 -8.93 15.56 9.45
C GLU A 220 -8.90 14.67 8.20
N ALA A 221 -9.92 13.83 7.98
CA ALA A 221 -10.01 12.94 6.84
C ALA A 221 -10.20 13.69 5.52
N SER A 222 -11.02 14.74 5.49
CA SER A 222 -11.17 15.63 4.34
C SER A 222 -9.86 16.32 3.98
N ALA A 223 -9.14 16.87 4.95
CA ALA A 223 -7.86 17.53 4.69
C ALA A 223 -6.81 16.57 4.09
N LEU A 224 -6.79 15.32 4.57
CA LEU A 224 -5.92 14.28 4.00
C LEU A 224 -6.33 13.92 2.57
N PHE A 225 -7.63 13.76 2.30
CA PHE A 225 -8.13 13.39 0.97
C PHE A 225 -7.73 14.42 -0.12
N GLU A 226 -7.75 15.70 0.23
CA GLU A 226 -7.34 16.81 -0.65
C GLU A 226 -5.81 16.96 -0.79
N SER A 227 -5.01 16.20 -0.05
CA SER A 227 -3.55 16.31 -0.10
C SER A 227 -3.00 15.89 -1.46
N GLU A 228 -1.94 16.59 -1.89
CA GLU A 228 -1.14 16.20 -3.06
C GLU A 228 -0.28 14.96 -2.79
N LYS A 229 -0.08 14.59 -1.51
CA LYS A 229 0.65 13.38 -1.13
C LYS A 229 -0.27 12.16 -1.30
N PRO A 230 0.07 11.18 -2.16
CA PRO A 230 -0.88 10.11 -2.48
C PRO A 230 -1.24 9.20 -1.30
N ASP A 231 -0.33 9.02 -0.34
CA ASP A 231 -0.59 8.23 0.88
C ASP A 231 -1.55 8.94 1.84
N GLU A 232 -1.45 10.27 1.97
CA GLU A 232 -2.43 11.09 2.67
C GLU A 232 -3.79 11.05 1.99
N SER A 233 -3.83 11.30 0.68
CA SER A 233 -5.07 11.28 -0.10
C SER A 233 -5.78 9.93 0.01
N TYR A 234 -5.01 8.83 -0.07
CA TYR A 234 -5.53 7.49 0.09
C TYR A 234 -6.04 7.21 1.51
N LEU A 235 -5.32 7.63 2.56
CA LEU A 235 -5.81 7.52 3.94
C LEU A 235 -7.13 8.28 4.14
N GLY A 236 -7.21 9.52 3.65
CA GLY A 236 -8.41 10.34 3.69
C GLY A 236 -9.59 9.68 2.98
N LEU A 237 -9.37 9.19 1.75
CA LEU A 237 -10.36 8.46 0.95
C LEU A 237 -10.98 7.29 1.73
N ILE A 238 -10.13 6.46 2.34
CA ILE A 238 -10.55 5.26 3.05
C ILE A 238 -11.35 5.62 4.30
N VAL A 239 -10.89 6.60 5.06
CA VAL A 239 -11.58 7.03 6.29
C VAL A 239 -12.92 7.68 5.96
N LEU A 240 -12.98 8.56 4.95
CA LEU A 240 -14.21 9.22 4.53
C LEU A 240 -15.27 8.20 4.12
N PHE A 241 -14.92 7.22 3.27
CA PHE A 241 -15.88 6.21 2.84
C PHE A 241 -16.35 5.31 3.99
N ARG A 242 -15.45 4.91 4.89
CA ARG A 242 -15.77 3.92 5.94
C ARG A 242 -16.45 4.53 7.17
N ARG A 243 -16.12 5.78 7.54
CA ARG A 243 -16.66 6.45 8.74
C ARG A 243 -17.71 7.51 8.44
N TYR A 244 -17.67 8.09 7.25
CA TYR A 244 -18.56 9.18 6.85
C TYR A 244 -19.25 8.89 5.50
N PRO A 245 -19.80 7.67 5.29
CA PRO A 245 -20.38 7.25 4.02
C PRO A 245 -21.55 8.14 3.57
N ASN A 246 -22.22 8.83 4.50
CA ASN A 246 -23.35 9.70 4.21
C ASN A 246 -22.98 11.19 4.04
N ASN A 247 -21.68 11.52 3.99
CA ASN A 247 -21.22 12.86 3.68
C ASN A 247 -21.32 13.14 2.16
N LEU A 248 -22.27 13.99 1.75
CA LEU A 248 -22.54 14.28 0.32
C LEU A 248 -21.40 15.06 -0.36
N ASP A 249 -20.67 15.87 0.39
CA ASP A 249 -19.53 16.65 -0.12
C ASP A 249 -18.39 15.71 -0.53
N PHE A 250 -18.04 14.73 0.31
CA PHE A 250 -17.09 13.67 -0.01
C PHE A 250 -17.41 12.99 -1.33
N TRP A 251 -18.65 12.54 -1.54
CA TRP A 251 -19.05 11.91 -2.80
C TRP A 251 -18.93 12.85 -4.01
N SER A 252 -19.30 14.12 -3.84
CA SER A 252 -19.16 15.12 -4.90
C SER A 252 -17.70 15.28 -5.32
N ARG A 253 -16.79 15.35 -4.34
CA ARG A 253 -15.35 15.51 -4.56
C ARG A 253 -14.71 14.23 -5.08
N LEU A 254 -15.14 13.06 -4.61
CA LEU A 254 -14.68 11.76 -5.13
C LEU A 254 -14.97 11.65 -6.63
N ILE A 255 -16.19 12.01 -7.04
CA ILE A 255 -16.58 12.00 -8.45
C ILE A 255 -15.79 13.05 -9.24
N GLN A 256 -15.59 14.24 -8.67
CA GLN A 256 -14.75 15.28 -9.29
C GLN A 256 -13.30 14.80 -9.50
N HIS A 257 -12.70 14.10 -8.52
CA HIS A 257 -11.37 13.50 -8.66
C HIS A 257 -11.31 12.48 -9.79
N ILE A 258 -12.35 11.66 -9.97
CA ILE A 258 -12.42 10.71 -11.08
C ILE A 258 -12.53 11.44 -12.42
N THR A 259 -13.27 12.55 -12.47
CA THR A 259 -13.39 13.38 -13.66
C THR A 259 -12.06 14.05 -14.03
N ASP A 260 -11.39 14.67 -13.07
CA ASP A 260 -10.25 15.56 -13.34
C ASP A 260 -8.91 14.84 -13.48
N ARG A 261 -8.75 13.67 -12.85
CA ARG A 261 -7.45 12.97 -12.80
C ARG A 261 -7.31 11.92 -13.90
N ALA A 262 -6.06 11.61 -14.26
CA ALA A 262 -5.76 10.50 -15.14
C ALA A 262 -6.07 9.16 -14.46
N PRO A 263 -6.39 8.08 -15.21
CA PRO A 263 -6.63 6.76 -14.63
C PRO A 263 -5.53 6.29 -13.66
N SER A 264 -4.25 6.53 -14.00
CA SER A 264 -3.10 6.13 -13.19
C SER A 264 -2.98 6.84 -11.84
N GLU A 265 -3.74 7.93 -11.64
CA GLU A 265 -3.74 8.72 -10.41
C GLU A 265 -4.96 8.43 -9.52
N ILE A 266 -5.89 7.60 -10.00
CA ILE A 266 -7.12 7.25 -9.29
C ILE A 266 -6.91 5.90 -8.62
N PRO A 267 -6.98 5.81 -7.28
CA PRO A 267 -6.89 4.53 -6.59
C PRO A 267 -8.01 3.58 -7.06
N PRO A 268 -7.71 2.33 -7.49
CA PRO A 268 -8.72 1.39 -7.99
C PRO A 268 -9.87 1.11 -7.01
N VAL A 269 -9.61 1.21 -5.70
CA VAL A 269 -10.63 1.07 -4.64
C VAL A 269 -11.80 2.05 -4.79
N THR A 270 -11.59 3.18 -5.46
CA THR A 270 -12.62 4.16 -5.78
C THR A 270 -13.76 3.55 -6.61
N VAL A 271 -13.43 2.62 -7.52
CA VAL A 271 -14.42 1.87 -8.32
C VAL A 271 -15.28 1.02 -7.41
N TYR A 272 -14.68 0.27 -6.47
CA TYR A 272 -15.43 -0.50 -5.49
C TYR A 272 -16.34 0.39 -4.65
N PHE A 273 -15.88 1.56 -4.23
CA PHE A 273 -16.69 2.50 -3.46
C PHE A 273 -17.90 3.00 -4.23
N LEU A 274 -17.72 3.42 -5.49
CA LEU A 274 -18.81 3.81 -6.36
C LEU A 274 -19.79 2.65 -6.62
N ALA A 275 -19.30 1.42 -6.77
CA ALA A 275 -20.12 0.25 -7.03
C ALA A 275 -21.08 -0.10 -5.88
N HIS A 276 -20.88 0.44 -4.67
CA HIS A 276 -21.86 0.30 -3.59
C HIS A 276 -23.18 1.06 -3.85
N ILE A 277 -23.21 1.94 -4.85
CA ILE A 277 -24.41 2.71 -5.24
C ILE A 277 -25.35 1.93 -6.17
N PRO A 278 -24.87 1.36 -7.30
CA PRO A 278 -25.66 0.43 -8.11
C PRO A 278 -25.75 -0.97 -7.50
N TRP A 279 -24.76 -1.35 -6.68
CA TRP A 279 -24.61 -2.64 -6.00
C TRP A 279 -24.33 -3.85 -6.92
N HIS A 280 -23.56 -4.81 -6.41
CA HIS A 280 -23.51 -6.19 -6.92
C HIS A 280 -23.19 -7.17 -5.77
N GLY A 281 -23.43 -8.47 -5.97
CA GLY A 281 -23.42 -9.47 -4.89
C GLY A 281 -22.05 -9.83 -4.30
N ASP A 282 -20.96 -9.36 -4.89
CA ASP A 282 -19.59 -9.76 -4.55
C ASP A 282 -18.76 -8.62 -3.92
N ILE A 283 -19.39 -7.49 -3.59
CA ILE A 283 -18.79 -6.43 -2.77
C ILE A 283 -19.35 -6.45 -1.35
N ALA A 284 -18.44 -6.35 -0.38
CA ALA A 284 -18.79 -6.36 1.04
C ALA A 284 -18.71 -4.95 1.64
N TYR A 285 -19.75 -4.59 2.39
CA TYR A 285 -19.80 -3.35 3.15
C TYR A 285 -19.95 -3.60 4.64
N PHE A 286 -19.17 -2.88 5.43
CA PHE A 286 -19.22 -2.90 6.89
C PHE A 286 -19.20 -1.44 7.37
N GLY A 287 -20.10 -1.09 8.29
CA GLY A 287 -20.22 0.26 8.85
C GLY A 287 -21.64 0.82 8.77
N GLU A 288 -21.75 2.15 8.83
CA GLU A 288 -23.00 2.88 8.69
C GLU A 288 -23.58 2.69 7.28
N GLN A 289 -24.85 2.31 7.16
CA GLN A 289 -25.45 2.11 5.84
C GLN A 289 -25.46 3.40 5.02
N ILE A 290 -25.12 3.29 3.73
CA ILE A 290 -25.28 4.38 2.77
C ILE A 290 -26.77 4.63 2.58
N THR A 291 -27.23 5.82 2.96
CA THR A 291 -28.63 6.23 2.90
C THR A 291 -29.11 6.42 1.47
N GLU A 292 -30.42 6.29 1.24
CA GLU A 292 -31.00 6.58 -0.08
C GLU A 292 -30.79 8.04 -0.52
N ALA A 293 -30.72 9.00 0.41
CA ALA A 293 -30.39 10.38 0.09
C ALA A 293 -28.99 10.49 -0.54
N THR A 294 -28.01 9.79 0.04
CA THR A 294 -26.65 9.72 -0.50
C THR A 294 -26.61 8.99 -1.84
N LYS A 295 -27.29 7.84 -1.96
CA LYS A 295 -27.37 7.12 -3.25
C LYS A 295 -28.00 7.96 -4.35
N ALA A 296 -29.09 8.67 -4.06
CA ALA A 296 -29.75 9.56 -5.01
C ALA A 296 -28.82 10.70 -5.45
N HIS A 297 -28.09 11.31 -4.51
CA HIS A 297 -27.08 12.33 -4.81
C HIS A 297 -25.98 11.80 -5.73
N VAL A 298 -25.42 10.62 -5.43
CA VAL A 298 -24.37 10.01 -6.26
C VAL A 298 -24.90 9.64 -7.64
N ARG A 299 -26.08 9.00 -7.73
CA ARG A 299 -26.72 8.69 -9.03
C ARG A 299 -26.93 9.94 -9.87
N SER A 300 -27.38 11.04 -9.26
CA SER A 300 -27.54 12.32 -9.96
C SER A 300 -26.23 12.88 -10.50
N LYS A 301 -25.11 12.68 -9.79
CA LYS A 301 -23.78 13.09 -10.26
C LYS A 301 -23.27 12.18 -11.38
N LEU A 302 -23.42 10.86 -11.22
CA LEU A 302 -23.04 9.87 -12.24
C LEU A 302 -23.84 10.03 -13.53
N ALA A 303 -25.08 10.49 -13.46
CA ALA A 303 -25.87 10.81 -14.66
C ALA A 303 -25.22 11.88 -15.57
N GLY A 304 -24.30 12.68 -15.03
CA GLY A 304 -23.49 13.65 -15.79
C GLY A 304 -22.27 13.04 -16.48
N PHE A 305 -22.00 11.75 -16.34
CA PHE A 305 -20.86 11.11 -17.00
C PHE A 305 -21.01 11.13 -18.53
N SER A 306 -19.93 11.51 -19.20
CA SER A 306 -19.80 11.48 -20.66
C SER A 306 -19.22 10.15 -21.15
N ARG A 307 -19.20 9.96 -22.47
CA ARG A 307 -18.51 8.83 -23.12
C ARG A 307 -17.07 8.66 -22.64
N GLU A 308 -16.33 9.75 -22.47
CA GLU A 308 -14.94 9.71 -22.00
C GLU A 308 -14.81 9.16 -20.58
N HIS A 309 -15.79 9.44 -19.70
CA HIS A 309 -15.84 8.87 -18.36
C HIS A 309 -16.09 7.36 -18.41
N VAL A 310 -16.93 6.88 -19.34
CA VAL A 310 -17.14 5.44 -19.54
C VAL A 310 -15.88 4.76 -20.05
N VAL A 311 -15.17 5.35 -21.03
CA VAL A 311 -13.85 4.84 -21.48
C VAL A 311 -12.87 4.81 -20.31
N LYS A 312 -12.83 5.85 -19.48
CA LYS A 312 -11.99 5.92 -18.28
C LYS A 312 -12.29 4.78 -17.31
N LEU A 313 -13.57 4.49 -17.04
CA LEU A 313 -14.00 3.38 -16.18
C LEU A 313 -13.61 2.01 -16.76
N LEU A 314 -13.82 1.80 -18.06
CA LEU A 314 -13.41 0.57 -18.74
C LEU A 314 -11.90 0.33 -18.65
N GLY A 315 -11.09 1.40 -18.58
CA GLY A 315 -9.65 1.32 -18.38
C GLY A 315 -9.18 0.77 -17.03
N PHE A 316 -10.09 0.60 -16.05
CA PHE A 316 -9.77 -0.08 -14.78
C PHE A 316 -9.88 -1.61 -14.89
N ILE A 317 -10.49 -2.13 -15.95
CA ILE A 317 -10.61 -3.57 -16.16
C ILE A 317 -9.26 -4.09 -16.63
N ASP A 318 -8.72 -5.07 -15.91
CA ASP A 318 -7.51 -5.76 -16.32
C ASP A 318 -7.83 -6.90 -17.31
N GLU A 319 -6.94 -7.16 -18.26
CA GLU A 319 -7.16 -8.19 -19.31
C GLU A 319 -7.22 -9.62 -18.77
N GLU A 320 -6.58 -9.88 -17.63
CA GLU A 320 -6.49 -11.21 -17.04
C GLU A 320 -7.78 -11.58 -16.29
N GLY A 321 -8.30 -10.68 -15.47
CA GLY A 321 -9.53 -10.83 -14.69
C GLY A 321 -10.80 -10.50 -15.47
N GLY A 322 -10.72 -9.57 -16.42
CA GLY A 322 -11.84 -9.14 -17.26
C GLY A 322 -13.09 -8.74 -16.46
N ILE A 323 -14.26 -8.96 -17.05
CA ILE A 323 -15.55 -8.83 -16.37
C ILE A 323 -15.96 -10.21 -15.86
N SER A 324 -15.63 -10.47 -14.61
CA SER A 324 -15.89 -11.75 -13.95
C SER A 324 -16.25 -11.56 -12.48
N ARG A 325 -16.83 -12.60 -11.87
CA ARG A 325 -17.31 -12.55 -10.49
C ARG A 325 -16.17 -12.23 -9.51
N GLY A 326 -16.35 -11.19 -8.71
CA GLY A 326 -15.39 -10.73 -7.70
C GLY A 326 -14.23 -9.90 -8.26
N ALA A 327 -14.12 -9.72 -9.58
CA ALA A 327 -13.13 -8.85 -10.19
C ALA A 327 -13.59 -7.38 -10.20
N ILE A 328 -12.64 -6.46 -10.32
CA ILE A 328 -12.94 -5.03 -10.48
C ILE A 328 -13.85 -4.75 -11.70
N GLY A 329 -13.77 -5.59 -12.74
CA GLY A 329 -14.61 -5.50 -13.92
C GLY A 329 -16.11 -5.64 -13.63
N GLN A 330 -16.50 -6.43 -12.63
CA GLN A 330 -17.90 -6.52 -12.19
C GLN A 330 -18.39 -5.20 -11.57
N SER A 331 -17.52 -4.53 -10.80
CA SER A 331 -17.83 -3.22 -10.22
C SER A 331 -17.90 -2.12 -11.30
N VAL A 332 -16.99 -2.14 -12.27
CA VAL A 332 -17.03 -1.24 -13.44
C VAL A 332 -18.31 -1.43 -14.22
N GLU A 333 -18.67 -2.68 -14.51
CA GLU A 333 -19.91 -3.03 -15.21
C GLU A 333 -21.15 -2.53 -14.47
N ALA A 334 -21.29 -2.82 -13.18
CA ALA A 334 -22.42 -2.36 -12.38
C ALA A 334 -22.58 -0.83 -12.39
N ILE A 335 -21.47 -0.08 -12.37
CA ILE A 335 -21.49 1.38 -12.48
C ILE A 335 -21.98 1.79 -13.87
N ILE A 336 -21.37 1.28 -14.93
CA ILE A 336 -21.69 1.68 -16.31
C ILE A 336 -23.13 1.33 -16.66
N SER A 337 -23.58 0.11 -16.35
CA SER A 337 -24.94 -0.36 -16.61
C SER A 337 -26.01 0.46 -15.88
N SER A 338 -25.65 1.12 -14.77
CA SER A 338 -26.56 2.00 -14.03
C SER A 338 -26.71 3.41 -14.63
N LEU A 339 -25.90 3.78 -15.61
CA LEU A 339 -25.94 5.11 -16.22
C LEU A 339 -27.14 5.27 -17.17
N PRO A 340 -27.80 6.44 -17.22
CA PRO A 340 -28.98 6.64 -18.06
C PRO A 340 -28.69 6.51 -19.57
N ASN A 341 -27.45 6.81 -20.00
CA ASN A 341 -27.03 6.78 -21.40
C ASN A 341 -26.07 5.61 -21.72
N ALA A 342 -26.03 4.58 -20.87
CA ALA A 342 -25.09 3.47 -20.97
C ALA A 342 -25.08 2.83 -22.38
N SER A 343 -26.25 2.48 -22.90
CA SER A 343 -26.43 1.88 -24.23
C SER A 343 -25.74 2.68 -25.34
N THR A 344 -26.00 3.99 -25.40
CA THR A 344 -25.43 4.88 -26.41
C THR A 344 -23.92 4.94 -26.30
N PHE A 345 -23.39 5.14 -25.09
CA PHE A 345 -21.94 5.19 -24.89
C PHE A 345 -21.25 3.87 -25.24
N LEU A 346 -21.79 2.73 -24.82
CA LEU A 346 -21.22 1.42 -25.08
C LEU A 346 -21.19 1.10 -26.59
N LYS A 347 -22.25 1.45 -27.33
CA LYS A 347 -22.30 1.32 -28.80
C LYS A 347 -21.22 2.14 -29.47
N ASP A 348 -21.11 3.41 -29.09
CA ASP A 348 -20.12 4.34 -29.65
C ASP A 348 -18.68 3.94 -29.30
N ILE A 349 -18.45 3.34 -28.12
CA ILE A 349 -17.13 2.87 -27.68
C ILE A 349 -16.75 1.59 -28.44
N ALA A 350 -17.64 0.59 -28.50
CA ALA A 350 -17.38 -0.67 -29.21
C ALA A 350 -16.95 -0.45 -30.68
N LEU A 351 -17.58 0.50 -31.36
CA LEU A 351 -17.35 0.78 -32.78
C LEU A 351 -16.16 1.72 -33.08
N ASP A 352 -15.54 2.30 -32.06
CA ASP A 352 -14.46 3.27 -32.23
C ASP A 352 -13.09 2.60 -32.36
N LYS A 353 -12.61 2.51 -33.60
CA LYS A 353 -11.35 1.85 -33.96
C LYS A 353 -10.09 2.56 -33.44
N SER A 354 -10.22 3.77 -32.90
CA SER A 354 -9.08 4.49 -32.29
C SER A 354 -8.77 4.02 -30.87
N LEU A 355 -9.71 3.31 -30.23
CA LEU A 355 -9.53 2.77 -28.88
C LEU A 355 -8.88 1.38 -28.92
N GLU A 356 -8.21 1.04 -27.82
CA GLU A 356 -7.61 -0.29 -27.62
C GLU A 356 -8.66 -1.40 -27.81
N PRO A 357 -8.32 -2.51 -28.50
CA PRO A 357 -9.25 -3.60 -28.76
C PRO A 357 -9.96 -4.11 -27.50
N PHE A 358 -9.25 -4.27 -26.39
CA PHE A 358 -9.81 -4.77 -25.15
C PHE A 358 -10.90 -3.86 -24.55
N ILE A 359 -10.72 -2.54 -24.59
CA ILE A 359 -11.73 -1.58 -24.12
C ILE A 359 -13.04 -1.73 -24.92
N ARG A 360 -12.91 -1.93 -26.23
CA ARG A 360 -14.04 -2.13 -27.15
C ARG A 360 -14.72 -3.48 -26.91
N GLU A 361 -13.96 -4.54 -26.63
CA GLU A 361 -14.46 -5.85 -26.25
C GLU A 361 -15.27 -5.79 -24.94
N CYS A 362 -14.74 -5.10 -23.91
CA CYS A 362 -15.45 -4.87 -22.65
C CYS A 362 -16.74 -4.07 -22.85
N ALA A 363 -16.72 -3.00 -23.65
CA ALA A 363 -17.92 -2.23 -23.96
C ALA A 363 -19.00 -3.08 -24.65
N ALA A 364 -18.59 -3.93 -25.60
CA ALA A 364 -19.49 -4.85 -26.27
C ALA A 364 -20.05 -5.93 -25.32
N LEU A 365 -19.25 -6.42 -24.36
CA LEU A 365 -19.71 -7.37 -23.35
C LEU A 365 -20.80 -6.76 -22.46
N ILE A 366 -20.54 -5.57 -21.91
CA ILE A 366 -21.51 -4.87 -21.06
C ILE A 366 -22.79 -4.55 -21.85
N LEU A 367 -22.66 -4.16 -23.13
CA LEU A 367 -23.82 -3.95 -23.99
C LEU A 367 -24.64 -5.24 -24.17
N ALA A 368 -23.96 -6.37 -24.40
CA ALA A 368 -24.60 -7.67 -24.51
C ALA A 368 -25.28 -8.12 -23.20
N MET A 369 -24.69 -7.82 -22.04
CA MET A 369 -25.29 -8.07 -20.74
C MET A 369 -26.57 -7.25 -20.55
N ASN A 370 -26.58 -6.00 -21.00
CA ASN A 370 -27.71 -5.09 -20.85
C ASN A 370 -28.85 -5.33 -21.85
N GLU A 371 -28.53 -5.71 -23.09
CA GLU A 371 -29.49 -5.75 -24.21
C GLU A 371 -29.69 -7.15 -24.84
N GLY A 372 -28.91 -8.15 -24.44
CA GLY A 372 -28.97 -9.50 -24.98
C GLY A 372 -28.86 -9.52 -26.51
N ALA A 373 -29.82 -10.16 -27.17
CA ALA A 373 -29.87 -10.28 -28.64
C ALA A 373 -29.85 -8.94 -29.39
N ALA A 374 -30.33 -7.84 -28.78
CA ALA A 374 -30.31 -6.53 -29.44
C ALA A 374 -28.90 -5.93 -29.59
N ALA A 375 -27.89 -6.47 -28.88
CA ALA A 375 -26.50 -6.07 -29.04
C ALA A 375 -25.81 -6.70 -30.27
N ILE A 376 -26.34 -7.80 -30.81
CA ILE A 376 -25.70 -8.58 -31.89
C ILE A 376 -25.26 -7.73 -33.09
N PRO A 377 -26.09 -6.82 -33.65
CA PRO A 377 -25.68 -6.03 -34.82
C PRO A 377 -24.46 -5.14 -34.57
N ILE A 378 -24.21 -4.76 -33.31
CA ILE A 378 -23.05 -3.96 -32.91
C ILE A 378 -21.83 -4.87 -32.76
N ILE A 379 -22.01 -6.04 -32.14
CA ILE A 379 -20.94 -7.03 -31.92
C ILE A 379 -20.42 -7.57 -33.26
N GLU A 380 -21.31 -7.87 -34.21
CA GLU A 380 -20.94 -8.34 -35.57
C GLU A 380 -20.15 -7.29 -36.36
N ARG A 381 -20.19 -6.01 -35.97
CA ARG A 381 -19.43 -4.91 -36.56
C ARG A 381 -18.10 -4.62 -35.85
N LEU A 382 -17.74 -5.40 -34.83
CA LEU A 382 -16.45 -5.27 -34.15
C LEU A 382 -15.31 -5.71 -35.08
N GLU A 383 -14.70 -4.74 -35.74
CA GLU A 383 -13.48 -4.96 -36.52
C GLU A 383 -12.22 -4.75 -35.66
N GLY A 384 -11.14 -5.49 -35.95
CA GLY A 384 -9.84 -5.29 -35.30
C GLY A 384 -9.75 -5.72 -33.83
N VAL A 385 -10.77 -6.44 -33.34
CA VAL A 385 -10.76 -7.17 -32.06
C VAL A 385 -10.36 -8.62 -32.28
N ARG A 386 -10.20 -9.41 -31.22
CA ARG A 386 -9.94 -10.84 -31.35
C ARG A 386 -11.09 -11.50 -32.12
N SER A 387 -10.82 -12.03 -33.31
CA SER A 387 -11.86 -12.49 -34.24
C SER A 387 -12.75 -13.58 -33.64
N TRP A 388 -12.20 -14.43 -32.78
CA TRP A 388 -12.95 -15.46 -32.07
C TRP A 388 -13.93 -14.90 -31.03
N TYR A 389 -13.58 -13.78 -30.37
CA TYR A 389 -14.39 -13.21 -29.29
C TYR A 389 -15.77 -12.78 -29.76
N ALA A 390 -15.84 -12.01 -30.85
CA ALA A 390 -17.11 -11.54 -31.39
C ALA A 390 -17.99 -12.69 -31.88
N THR A 391 -17.40 -13.71 -32.53
CA THR A 391 -18.12 -14.89 -33.01
C THR A 391 -18.71 -15.68 -31.84
N GLU A 392 -17.90 -16.05 -30.84
CA GLU A 392 -18.34 -16.81 -29.67
C GLU A 392 -19.44 -16.06 -28.88
N LEU A 393 -19.28 -14.74 -28.70
CA LEU A 393 -20.26 -13.93 -28.00
C LEU A 393 -21.61 -13.91 -28.73
N VAL A 394 -21.60 -13.75 -30.06
CA VAL A 394 -22.82 -13.77 -30.87
C VAL A 394 -23.49 -15.15 -30.86
N GLU A 395 -22.72 -16.23 -30.98
CA GLU A 395 -23.24 -17.60 -30.92
C GLU A 395 -23.88 -17.89 -29.56
N HIS A 396 -23.21 -17.52 -28.47
CA HIS A 396 -23.74 -17.66 -27.11
C HIS A 396 -25.06 -16.90 -26.94
N ILE A 397 -25.12 -15.63 -27.36
CA ILE A 397 -26.36 -14.83 -27.24
C ILE A 397 -27.48 -15.41 -28.10
N LYS A 398 -27.19 -15.91 -29.31
CA LYS A 398 -28.19 -16.57 -30.17
C LYS A 398 -28.73 -17.85 -29.53
N GLN A 399 -27.90 -18.59 -28.81
CA GLN A 399 -28.29 -19.84 -28.15
C GLN A 399 -29.07 -19.59 -26.85
N TYR A 400 -28.66 -18.64 -26.02
CA TYR A 400 -29.16 -18.46 -24.65
C TYR A 400 -30.00 -17.19 -24.44
N GLY A 401 -30.09 -16.30 -25.44
CA GLY A 401 -30.87 -15.05 -25.40
C GLY A 401 -30.14 -13.87 -24.75
N GLY A 402 -29.03 -14.11 -24.05
CA GLY A 402 -28.22 -13.10 -23.38
C GLY A 402 -26.92 -13.68 -22.85
N ILE A 403 -26.17 -12.90 -22.07
CA ILE A 403 -24.94 -13.33 -21.41
C ILE A 403 -24.89 -12.80 -19.98
N ASN A 404 -24.46 -13.64 -19.05
CA ASN A 404 -24.20 -13.26 -17.67
C ASN A 404 -22.92 -13.96 -17.19
N PRO A 405 -21.78 -13.24 -17.12
CA PRO A 405 -20.50 -13.81 -16.67
C PRO A 405 -20.46 -14.25 -15.20
N TYR A 406 -21.53 -14.01 -14.43
CA TYR A 406 -21.61 -14.29 -13.01
C TYR A 406 -22.45 -15.53 -12.68
N ALA A 407 -23.10 -16.13 -13.70
CA ALA A 407 -24.08 -17.21 -13.56
C ALA A 407 -23.46 -18.59 -13.30
#